data_AF-Q2VZ61-F1
#
_entry.id   AF-Q2VZ61-F1
#
_cell.length_a   1.000
_cell.length_b   1.000
_cell.length_c   1.000
_cell.angle_alpha   90.00
_cell.angle_beta   90.00
_cell.angle_gamma   90.00
#
_symmetry.space_group_name_H-M   'P 1'
#
loop_
_entity.id
_entity.type
_entity.pdbx_description
1 polymer ?
#
loop_
_entity_poly.entity_id
_entity_poly.type
_entity_poly.pdbx_seq_one_letter_code
_entity_poly.pdbx_strand_id
1 'polypeptide(L)' 'MGTIVLKHVPEDRVNGREIVDTGVLMMGLEGDNVHCGVCGREMMHDVPIRTMKVNLVYRCAGCDSLNELPPDA' A
#
# COMPACT_ATOMS: atom_id res chain seq x y z
N MET A 1 -14.63 6.99 -3.96
CA MET A 1 -13.58 6.21 -4.63
C MET A 1 -12.60 7.15 -5.30
N GLY A 2 -11.42 7.30 -4.69
CA GLY A 2 -10.26 7.88 -5.34
C GLY A 2 -9.22 6.80 -5.66
N THR A 3 -8.18 7.19 -6.38
CA THR A 3 -7.01 6.36 -6.63
C THR A 3 -5.87 6.88 -5.78
N ILE A 4 -5.30 6.03 -4.93
CA ILE A 4 -4.13 6.34 -4.12
C ILE A 4 -2.93 5.60 -4.70
N VAL A 5 -1.89 6.35 -5.05
CA VAL A 5 -0.59 5.78 -5.40
C VAL A 5 0.27 5.81 -4.14
N LEU A 6 0.68 4.64 -3.67
CA LEU A 6 1.56 4.55 -2.51
C LEU A 6 2.95 5.09 -2.83
N LYS A 7 3.68 5.49 -1.80
CA LYS A 7 5.06 5.95 -1.92
C LYS A 7 6.02 4.78 -1.72
N HIS A 8 7.02 4.65 -2.59
CA HIS A 8 8.07 3.65 -2.41
C HIS A 8 8.90 3.91 -1.15
N VAL A 9 9.14 2.85 -0.38
CA VAL A 9 10.02 2.83 0.79
C VAL A 9 11.19 1.89 0.52
N PRO A 10 12.44 2.35 0.65
CA PRO A 10 13.59 1.46 0.53
C PRO A 10 13.72 0.56 1.77
N GLU A 11 14.21 -0.66 1.59
CA GLU A 11 14.21 -1.72 2.62
C GLU A 11 14.94 -1.32 3.91
N ASP A 12 15.99 -0.51 3.83
CA ASP A 12 16.73 0.00 5.00
C ASP A 12 15.87 0.88 5.93
N ARG A 13 14.80 1.48 5.41
CA ARG A 13 13.85 2.33 6.15
C ARG A 13 12.66 1.58 6.73
N VAL A 14 12.63 0.26 6.56
CA VAL A 14 11.53 -0.60 7.05
C VAL A 14 11.83 -1.15 8.45
N ASN A 15 13.04 -0.92 9.00
CA ASN A 15 13.48 -1.41 10.31
C ASN A 15 12.41 -1.32 11.42
N GLY A 16 11.83 -2.47 11.78
CA GLY A 16 10.82 -2.62 12.85
C GLY A 16 9.37 -2.30 12.46
N ARG A 17 9.09 -1.99 11.19
CA ARG A 17 7.73 -1.77 10.68
C ARG A 17 7.08 -3.08 10.28
N GLU A 18 5.78 -3.18 10.52
CA GLU A 18 5.00 -4.34 10.09
C GLU A 18 4.81 -4.30 8.56
N ILE A 19 5.21 -5.39 7.91
CA ILE A 19 5.11 -5.58 6.47
C ILE A 19 3.86 -6.41 6.18
N VAL A 20 2.92 -5.82 5.45
CA VAL A 20 1.72 -6.48 4.96
C VAL A 20 1.96 -6.90 3.51
N ASP A 21 1.88 -8.20 3.26
CA ASP A 21 1.92 -8.71 1.90
C ASP A 21 0.57 -8.52 1.22
N THR A 22 0.56 -7.76 0.12
CA THR A 22 -0.65 -7.55 -0.72
C THR A 22 -0.77 -8.57 -1.85
N GLY A 23 -0.18 -9.76 -1.66
CA GLY A 23 -0.19 -10.93 -2.54
C GLY A 23 -1.58 -11.40 -2.96
N VAL A 24 -2.51 -11.38 -2.00
CA VAL A 24 -3.92 -11.59 -2.27
C VAL A 24 -4.54 -10.20 -2.33
N LEU A 25 -5.11 -9.87 -3.48
CA LEU A 25 -5.85 -8.63 -3.73
C LEU A 25 -6.78 -8.38 -2.53
N MET A 26 -6.42 -7.43 -1.66
CA MET A 26 -7.25 -7.11 -0.52
C MET A 26 -8.43 -6.31 -1.04
N MET A 27 -9.61 -6.94 -1.01
CA MET A 27 -10.87 -6.29 -1.33
C MET A 27 -11.49 -5.78 -0.04
N GLY A 28 -11.67 -4.47 0.05
CA GLY A 28 -12.54 -3.87 1.05
C GLY A 28 -13.99 -3.83 0.56
N LEU A 29 -14.87 -3.33 1.41
CA LEU A 29 -16.29 -3.15 1.10
C LEU A 29 -16.62 -1.72 0.63
N GLU A 30 -15.71 -0.76 0.85
CA GLU A 30 -15.85 0.65 0.47
C GLU A 30 -14.53 1.40 0.71
N GLY A 31 -14.03 2.17 -0.27
CA GLY A 31 -12.84 3.00 -0.05
C GLY A 31 -12.13 3.54 -1.29
N ASP A 32 -10.80 3.47 -1.28
CA ASP A 32 -9.91 3.89 -2.35
C ASP A 32 -9.23 2.68 -3.00
N ASN A 33 -8.95 2.81 -4.30
CA ASN A 33 -8.12 1.85 -5.02
C ASN A 33 -6.66 2.23 -4.84
N VAL A 34 -5.86 1.26 -4.37
CA VAL A 34 -4.49 1.51 -3.95
C VAL A 34 -3.53 0.86 -4.93
N HIS A 35 -2.60 1.65 -5.44
CA HIS A 35 -1.62 1.25 -6.44
C HIS A 35 -0.21 1.31 -5.89
N CYS A 36 0.64 0.43 -6.40
CA CYS A 36 2.06 0.43 -6.15
C CYS A 36 2.71 1.70 -6.70
N GLY A 37 3.54 2.37 -5.88
CA GLY A 37 4.30 3.56 -6.29
C GLY A 37 5.42 3.31 -7.28
N VAL A 38 5.76 2.04 -7.54
CA VAL A 38 6.86 1.64 -8.42
C VAL A 38 6.35 1.09 -9.75
N CYS A 39 5.53 0.05 -9.72
CA CYS A 39 5.04 -0.61 -10.95
C CYS A 39 3.63 -0.20 -11.36
N GLY A 40 2.92 0.61 -10.56
CA GLY A 40 1.55 1.05 -10.84
C GLY A 40 0.46 -0.03 -10.69
N ARG A 41 0.83 -1.28 -10.37
CA ARG A 41 -0.12 -2.38 -10.14
C ARG A 41 -1.08 -2.05 -9.02
N GLU A 42 -2.37 -2.34 -9.23
CA GLU A 42 -3.37 -2.30 -8.16
C GLU A 42 -3.03 -3.37 -7.10
N MET A 43 -2.85 -2.91 -5.86
CA MET A 43 -2.50 -3.74 -4.70
C MET A 43 -3.73 -4.04 -3.85
N MET A 44 -4.64 -3.08 -3.71
CA MET A 44 -5.85 -3.19 -2.91
C MET A 44 -7.00 -2.45 -3.59
N HIS A 45 -8.21 -2.97 -3.46
CA HIS A 45 -9.39 -2.46 -4.13
C HIS A 45 -10.47 -2.11 -3.10
N ASP A 46 -11.06 -0.92 -3.20
CA ASP A 46 -12.11 -0.43 -2.30
C ASP A 46 -11.77 -0.54 -0.80
N VAL A 47 -10.53 -0.19 -0.43
CA VAL A 47 -10.07 -0.26 0.96
C VAL A 47 -10.05 1.13 1.62
N PRO A 48 -10.44 1.25 2.90
CA PRO A 48 -10.40 2.53 3.63
C PRO A 48 -8.97 2.85 4.11
N ILE A 49 -8.00 2.86 3.20
CA ILE A 49 -6.57 2.89 3.56
C ILE A 49 -6.16 4.13 4.36
N ARG A 50 -6.86 5.26 4.16
CA ARG A 50 -6.67 6.51 4.91
C ARG A 50 -6.90 6.34 6.41
N THR A 51 -7.74 5.38 6.82
CA THR A 51 -8.08 5.12 8.23
C THR A 51 -7.44 3.84 8.77
N MET A 52 -6.89 2.98 7.90
CA MET A 52 -6.11 1.79 8.25
C MET A 52 -4.72 2.18 8.77
N LYS A 53 -4.64 2.62 10.03
CA LYS A 53 -3.45 2.83 10.91
C LYS A 53 -2.07 3.10 10.26
N VAL A 54 -1.48 4.22 10.71
CA VAL A 54 -0.10 4.66 10.51
C VAL A 54 0.97 3.62 10.91
N ASN A 55 2.08 3.59 10.14
CA ASN A 55 3.29 2.74 10.21
C ASN A 55 3.31 1.39 9.46
N LEU A 56 2.25 1.00 8.75
CA LEU A 56 2.29 -0.19 7.89
C LEU A 56 3.16 0.04 6.64
N VAL A 57 3.81 -1.04 6.18
CA VAL A 57 4.49 -1.11 4.88
C VAL A 57 3.80 -2.18 4.06
N TYR A 58 3.38 -1.84 2.85
CA TYR A 58 2.70 -2.72 1.93
C TYR A 58 3.68 -3.26 0.89
N ARG A 59 3.90 -4.57 0.87
CA ARG A 59 4.70 -5.23 -0.16
C ARG A 59 3.85 -5.48 -1.39
N CYS A 60 4.29 -4.98 -2.54
CA CYS A 60 3.65 -5.22 -3.83
C CYS A 60 4.00 -6.60 -4.36
N ALA A 61 3.00 -7.44 -4.61
CA ALA A 61 3.23 -8.79 -5.13
C ALA A 61 3.72 -8.86 -6.59
N GLY A 62 3.67 -7.74 -7.32
CA GLY A 62 4.08 -7.69 -8.73
C GLY A 62 5.55 -7.38 -8.93
N CYS A 63 6.15 -6.56 -8.06
CA CYS A 63 7.55 -6.14 -8.18
C CYS A 63 8.32 -6.18 -6.86
N ASP A 64 7.73 -6.79 -5.82
CA ASP A 64 8.26 -6.91 -4.45
C ASP A 64 8.59 -5.58 -3.75
N SER A 65 8.29 -4.44 -4.38
CA SER A 65 8.57 -3.14 -3.79
C SER A 65 7.77 -2.94 -2.50
N LEU A 66 8.43 -2.31 -1.53
CA LEU A 66 7.83 -1.89 -0.28
C LEU A 66 7.26 -0.48 -0.46
N ASN A 67 6.04 -0.28 0.03
CA ASN A 67 5.27 0.93 -0.20
C ASN A 67 4.60 1.40 1.10
N GLU A 68 4.45 2.70 1.27
CA GLU A 68 3.71 3.28 2.40
C GLU A 68 2.67 4.28 1.91
N LEU A 69 1.65 4.52 2.75
CA LEU A 69 0.70 5.59 2.48
C LEU A 69 1.43 6.94 2.57
N PRO A 70 1.37 7.81 1.53
CA PRO A 70 1.92 9.16 1.62
C PRO A 70 1.26 9.94 2.77
N PRO A 71 2.01 10.79 3.50
CA PRO A 71 1.43 11.61 4.57
C PRO A 71 0.39 12.62 4.07
N ASP A 72 0.43 12.92 2.77
CA ASP A 72 -0.42 13.86 2.03
C ASP A 72 -1.57 13.18 1.24
N ALA A 73 -1.73 11.86 1.39
CA ALA A 73 -2.71 11.08 0.63
C ALA A 73 -4.16 11.44 0.96
#